data_AF-A0A8X6WQB2-F1
#
_entry.id   AF-A0A8X6WQB2-F1
#
_cell.length_a   1.000
_cell.length_b   1.000
_cell.length_c   1.000
_cell.angle_alpha   90.00
_cell.angle_beta   90.00
_cell.angle_gamma   90.00
#
_symmetry.space_group_name_H-M   'P 1'
#
loop_
_entity.id
_entity.type
_entity.pdbx_description
1 polymer ?
#
loop_
_entity_poly.entity_id
_entity_poly.type
_entity_poly.pdbx_seq_one_letter_code
_entity_poly.pdbx_strand_id
1 'polypeptide(L)'
;MHYQVPRLRFMALHKIAVSLWCSNDAVYMFRQFYRLPSCKRKEKAWEKVENAVVRKTNNITSKYTLAENLENELLDAIKMVGYYIWNMKQYIDEGNFIPTGYPNILCWTPHGTIDTGKSIAVVLRDEQFLINRRYKLACIYCLQDDIRALWDKMSLREFFYKEIPNEIVLHDLAIYWSFYIDGKSVSIKNWIRGSVGKFGLERAFIHGSKPAALYFLQKLRADEKDESFAIYFDYFRLKYVPSLNGRSEHYADLIYCLLTGMNEKQRSRVFERYSYTILQFFLEYPFYYLLETIMNEAMAYISDECQELLLNYVERINRVMNPVRGTRKISGLEKIKLRQTKNRLQDFLDSKVNP
;
A
#
# COMPACT_ATOMS: atom_id res chain seq x y z
N MET A 1 4.25 5.89 17.56
CA MET A 1 3.85 6.88 16.54
C MET A 1 2.51 7.47 16.97
N HIS A 2 2.47 8.75 17.30
CA HIS A 2 1.21 9.46 17.58
C HIS A 2 0.69 10.00 16.25
N TYR A 3 -0.28 9.29 15.64
CA TYR A 3 -0.97 9.82 14.48
C TYR A 3 -1.95 10.92 14.94
N GLN A 4 -1.95 12.06 14.26
CA GLN A 4 -2.98 13.08 14.47
C GLN A 4 -4.35 12.46 14.17
N VAL A 5 -5.32 12.69 15.06
CA VAL A 5 -6.69 12.20 14.89
C VAL A 5 -7.31 12.92 13.68
N PRO A 6 -7.82 12.20 12.68
CA PRO A 6 -8.45 12.82 11.52
C PRO A 6 -9.67 13.65 11.91
N ARG A 7 -10.00 14.67 11.12
CA ARG A 7 -11.21 15.48 11.33
C ARG A 7 -12.46 14.59 11.26
N LEU A 8 -13.46 14.84 12.10
CA LEU A 8 -14.70 14.05 12.17
C LEU A 8 -15.39 13.90 10.81
N ARG A 9 -15.44 14.99 10.02
CA ARG A 9 -15.98 15.00 8.65
C ARG A 9 -15.31 13.96 7.76
N PHE A 10 -13.97 13.90 7.79
CA PHE A 10 -13.19 12.93 7.00
C PHE A 10 -13.49 11.50 7.43
N MET A 11 -13.53 11.23 8.74
CA MET A 11 -13.84 9.90 9.29
C MET A 11 -15.26 9.45 8.90
N ALA A 12 -16.24 10.36 8.97
CA ALA A 12 -17.62 10.07 8.61
C ALA A 12 -17.76 9.71 7.13
N LEU A 13 -17.13 10.49 6.22
CA LEU A 13 -17.12 10.21 4.79
C LEU A 13 -16.52 8.84 4.46
N HIS A 14 -15.38 8.50 5.07
CA HIS A 14 -14.74 7.20 4.87
C HIS A 14 -15.59 6.05 5.42
N LYS A 15 -16.23 6.24 6.58
CA LYS A 15 -17.13 5.24 7.14
C LYS A 15 -18.32 4.96 6.21
N ILE A 16 -18.90 6.01 5.61
CA ILE A 16 -19.97 5.86 4.61
C ILE A 16 -19.43 5.13 3.38
N ALA A 17 -18.29 5.57 2.83
CA ALA A 17 -17.64 4.94 1.68
C ALA A 17 -17.38 3.43 1.91
N VAL A 18 -16.80 3.07 3.06
CA VAL A 18 -16.59 1.66 3.46
C VAL A 18 -17.91 0.90 3.50
N SER A 19 -18.94 1.47 4.13
CA SER A 19 -20.25 0.80 4.21
C SER A 19 -20.88 0.52 2.83
N LEU A 20 -20.66 1.41 1.86
CA LEU A 20 -21.15 1.25 0.50
C LEU A 20 -20.43 0.12 -0.23
N TRP A 21 -19.10 0.05 -0.08
CA TRP A 21 -18.27 -1.02 -0.64
C TRP A 21 -18.50 -2.38 0.02
N CYS A 22 -18.86 -2.39 1.31
CA CYS A 22 -19.20 -3.58 2.08
C CYS A 22 -20.68 -3.99 1.96
N SER A 23 -21.47 -3.30 1.13
CA SER A 23 -22.88 -3.66 0.90
C SER A 23 -23.02 -4.99 0.18
N ASN A 24 -24.10 -5.74 0.46
CA ASN A 24 -24.32 -7.07 -0.12
C ASN A 24 -24.23 -7.07 -1.65
N ASP A 25 -24.79 -6.08 -2.34
CA ASP A 25 -24.71 -6.03 -3.81
C ASP A 25 -23.28 -5.80 -4.30
N ALA A 26 -22.53 -4.93 -3.62
CA ALA A 26 -21.13 -4.70 -3.97
C ALA A 26 -20.35 -6.00 -3.80
N VAL A 27 -20.43 -6.62 -2.61
CA VAL A 27 -19.82 -7.93 -2.28
C VAL A 27 -20.21 -9.00 -3.30
N TYR A 28 -21.48 -9.06 -3.71
CA TYR A 28 -21.96 -10.00 -4.71
C TYR A 28 -21.28 -9.75 -6.06
N MET A 29 -21.23 -8.50 -6.54
CA MET A 29 -20.54 -8.16 -7.78
C MET A 29 -19.05 -8.50 -7.69
N PHE A 30 -18.37 -8.19 -6.59
CA PHE A 30 -16.98 -8.60 -6.33
C PHE A 30 -16.76 -10.08 -6.58
N ARG A 31 -17.62 -10.93 -6.00
CA ARG A 31 -17.52 -12.39 -6.12
C ARG A 31 -17.62 -12.86 -7.57
N GLN A 32 -18.46 -12.22 -8.38
CA GLN A 32 -18.58 -12.55 -9.80
C GLN A 32 -17.31 -12.21 -10.59
N PHE A 33 -16.61 -11.13 -10.22
CA PHE A 33 -15.38 -10.72 -10.90
C PHE A 33 -14.20 -11.67 -10.66
N TYR A 34 -14.19 -12.43 -9.57
CA TYR A 34 -13.12 -13.36 -9.25
C TYR A 34 -13.04 -14.57 -10.16
N ARG A 35 -14.12 -14.88 -10.86
CA ARG A 35 -14.16 -15.97 -11.85
C ARG A 35 -13.49 -15.60 -13.18
N LEU A 36 -12.93 -14.39 -13.32
CA LEU A 36 -12.37 -13.89 -14.58
C LEU A 36 -10.85 -14.14 -14.69
N PRO A 37 -10.38 -14.85 -15.74
CA PRO A 37 -8.98 -15.29 -15.85
C PRO A 37 -7.98 -14.23 -16.36
N SER A 38 -8.40 -13.05 -16.85
CA SER A 38 -7.46 -12.07 -17.49
C SER A 38 -7.48 -10.67 -16.89
N CYS A 39 -6.31 -10.02 -16.84
CA CYS A 39 -6.08 -8.69 -16.23
C CYS A 39 -6.96 -7.57 -16.83
N LYS A 40 -7.04 -7.47 -18.17
CA LYS A 40 -7.89 -6.46 -18.84
C LYS A 40 -9.38 -6.64 -18.51
N ARG A 41 -9.83 -7.89 -18.33
CA ARG A 41 -11.21 -8.17 -17.91
C ARG A 41 -11.41 -7.79 -16.45
N LYS A 42 -10.40 -7.99 -15.59
CA LYS A 42 -10.42 -7.59 -14.18
C LYS A 42 -10.55 -6.07 -14.01
N GLU A 43 -9.88 -5.24 -14.81
CA GLU A 43 -10.02 -3.76 -14.76
C GLU A 43 -11.42 -3.28 -15.17
N LYS A 44 -11.95 -3.76 -16.30
CA LYS A 44 -13.31 -3.40 -16.74
C LYS A 44 -14.38 -3.91 -15.76
N ALA A 45 -14.14 -5.08 -15.17
CA ALA A 45 -14.95 -5.60 -14.08
C ALA A 45 -14.91 -4.66 -12.87
N TRP A 46 -13.72 -4.22 -12.47
CA TRP A 46 -13.54 -3.26 -11.37
C TRP A 46 -14.37 -1.99 -11.57
N GLU A 47 -14.24 -1.39 -12.74
CA GLU A 47 -14.98 -0.19 -13.13
C GLU A 47 -16.49 -0.39 -13.01
N LYS A 48 -17.01 -1.58 -13.31
CA LYS A 48 -18.44 -1.90 -13.11
C LYS A 48 -18.84 -1.92 -11.65
N VAL A 49 -18.02 -2.49 -10.75
CA VAL A 49 -18.30 -2.45 -9.29
C VAL A 49 -18.32 -1.02 -8.81
N GLU A 50 -17.27 -0.27 -9.15
CA GLU A 50 -17.08 1.11 -8.72
C GLU A 50 -18.25 1.97 -9.18
N ASN A 51 -18.64 1.87 -10.46
CA ASN A 51 -19.79 2.58 -11.00
C ASN A 51 -21.11 2.19 -10.34
N ALA A 52 -21.26 0.96 -9.85
CA ALA A 52 -22.45 0.55 -9.12
C ALA A 52 -22.47 1.12 -7.69
N VAL A 53 -21.32 1.15 -7.01
CA VAL A 53 -21.14 1.79 -5.70
C VAL A 53 -21.38 3.31 -5.80
N VAL A 54 -20.82 3.96 -6.83
CA VAL A 54 -21.05 5.39 -7.12
C VAL A 54 -22.53 5.66 -7.39
N ARG A 55 -23.22 4.84 -8.19
CA ARG A 55 -24.67 5.01 -8.43
C ARG A 55 -25.50 4.93 -7.15
N LYS A 56 -25.16 4.04 -6.22
CA LYS A 56 -25.81 4.01 -4.90
C LYS A 56 -25.60 5.29 -4.10
N THR A 57 -24.46 5.92 -4.28
CA THR A 57 -24.13 7.20 -3.64
C THR A 57 -25.02 8.30 -4.17
N ASN A 58 -25.24 8.35 -5.48
CA ASN A 58 -26.16 9.33 -6.09
C ASN A 58 -27.59 9.19 -5.55
N ASN A 59 -28.02 7.96 -5.24
CA ASN A 59 -29.33 7.73 -4.61
C ASN A 59 -29.38 8.28 -3.16
N ILE A 60 -28.25 8.27 -2.44
CA ILE A 60 -28.14 8.86 -1.10
C ILE A 60 -28.08 10.38 -1.20
N THR A 61 -27.25 10.93 -2.08
CA THR A 61 -27.07 12.38 -2.24
C THR A 61 -28.37 13.05 -2.70
N SER A 62 -29.07 12.45 -3.66
CA SER A 62 -30.39 12.93 -4.10
C SER A 62 -31.47 12.85 -3.02
N LYS A 63 -31.47 11.77 -2.21
CA LYS A 63 -32.44 11.58 -1.13
C LYS A 63 -32.28 12.59 0.01
N TYR A 64 -31.05 12.97 0.35
CA TYR A 64 -30.76 13.83 1.51
C TYR A 64 -30.33 15.26 1.13
N THR A 65 -30.37 15.62 -0.15
CA THR A 65 -30.01 16.96 -0.67
C THR A 65 -28.68 17.45 -0.09
N LEU A 66 -27.63 16.64 -0.23
CA LEU A 66 -26.30 17.02 0.23
C LEU A 66 -25.77 18.21 -0.58
N ALA A 67 -25.04 19.10 0.08
CA ALA A 67 -24.34 20.19 -0.61
C ALA A 67 -23.33 19.62 -1.62
N GLU A 68 -23.18 20.26 -2.78
CA GLU A 68 -22.33 19.80 -3.90
C GLU A 68 -20.88 19.50 -3.45
N ASN A 69 -20.31 20.33 -2.59
CA ASN A 69 -18.96 20.11 -2.05
C ASN A 69 -18.85 18.80 -1.26
N LEU A 70 -19.89 18.46 -0.50
CA LEU A 70 -19.90 17.24 0.31
C LEU A 70 -20.13 15.99 -0.55
N GLU A 71 -20.91 16.10 -1.62
CA GLU A 71 -21.06 15.04 -2.62
C GLU A 71 -19.73 14.71 -3.29
N ASN A 72 -18.99 15.74 -3.73
CA ASN A 72 -17.67 15.56 -4.32
C ASN A 72 -16.67 14.90 -3.35
N GLU A 73 -16.63 15.34 -2.10
CA GLU A 73 -15.78 14.72 -1.07
C GLU A 73 -16.16 13.26 -0.78
N LEU A 74 -17.45 12.94 -0.78
CA LEU A 74 -17.92 11.57 -0.61
C LEU A 74 -17.50 10.69 -1.78
N LEU A 75 -17.64 11.19 -3.02
CA LEU A 75 -17.21 10.47 -4.22
C LEU A 75 -15.70 10.21 -4.23
N ASP A 76 -14.90 11.17 -3.77
CA ASP A 76 -13.46 11.00 -3.60
C ASP A 76 -13.14 9.93 -2.55
N ALA A 77 -13.82 9.96 -1.39
CA ALA A 77 -13.67 8.94 -0.35
C ALA A 77 -14.06 7.54 -0.86
N ILE A 78 -15.14 7.41 -1.62
CA ILE A 78 -15.58 6.14 -2.23
C ILE A 78 -14.50 5.59 -3.15
N LYS A 79 -13.94 6.40 -4.03
CA LYS A 79 -12.92 5.93 -4.97
C LYS A 79 -11.63 5.56 -4.26
N MET A 80 -11.26 6.32 -3.24
CA MET A 80 -10.10 6.00 -2.39
C MET A 80 -10.29 4.65 -1.68
N VAL A 81 -11.42 4.44 -1.01
CA VAL A 81 -11.74 3.16 -0.34
C VAL A 81 -11.75 2.01 -1.35
N GLY A 82 -12.39 2.21 -2.50
CA GLY A 82 -12.41 1.22 -3.58
C GLY A 82 -11.00 0.83 -4.01
N TYR A 83 -10.14 1.82 -4.22
CA TYR A 83 -8.76 1.58 -4.55
C TYR A 83 -8.01 0.76 -3.49
N TYR A 84 -8.18 1.07 -2.20
CA TYR A 84 -7.56 0.28 -1.13
C TYR A 84 -7.99 -1.17 -1.14
N ILE A 85 -9.29 -1.40 -1.34
CA ILE A 85 -9.84 -2.74 -1.52
C ILE A 85 -9.15 -3.40 -2.73
N TRP A 86 -9.20 -2.77 -3.91
CA TRP A 86 -8.57 -3.30 -5.11
C TRP A 86 -7.10 -3.68 -4.93
N ASN A 87 -6.32 -2.83 -4.26
CA ASN A 87 -4.92 -3.09 -3.99
C ASN A 87 -4.74 -4.26 -3.03
N MET A 88 -5.42 -4.24 -1.88
CA MET A 88 -5.33 -5.32 -0.89
C MET A 88 -5.68 -6.67 -1.50
N LYS A 89 -6.65 -6.70 -2.42
CA LYS A 89 -6.99 -7.90 -3.19
C LYS A 89 -5.77 -8.47 -3.92
N GLN A 90 -4.98 -7.65 -4.63
CA GLN A 90 -3.84 -8.14 -5.41
C GLN A 90 -2.79 -8.85 -4.55
N TYR A 91 -2.72 -8.53 -3.26
CA TYR A 91 -1.80 -9.16 -2.30
C TYR A 91 -2.36 -10.44 -1.67
N ILE A 92 -3.68 -10.50 -1.44
CA ILE A 92 -4.32 -11.72 -0.94
C ILE A 92 -4.45 -12.77 -2.07
N ASP A 93 -4.65 -12.32 -3.31
CA ASP A 93 -4.99 -13.13 -4.49
C ASP A 93 -3.76 -13.74 -5.20
N GLU A 94 -2.80 -14.29 -4.45
CA GLU A 94 -1.69 -15.11 -5.00
C GLU A 94 -2.16 -16.53 -5.39
N GLY A 95 -3.28 -16.63 -6.12
CA GLY A 95 -3.78 -17.93 -6.60
C GLY A 95 -5.30 -18.04 -6.75
N ASN A 96 -5.97 -16.98 -7.23
CA ASN A 96 -7.39 -16.93 -7.57
C ASN A 96 -8.35 -17.26 -6.40
N PHE A 97 -7.93 -17.02 -5.16
CA PHE A 97 -8.77 -17.26 -4.00
C PHE A 97 -8.87 -16.02 -3.14
N ILE A 98 -10.10 -15.67 -2.81
CA ILE A 98 -10.41 -14.55 -1.93
C ILE A 98 -11.29 -15.05 -0.80
N PRO A 99 -10.96 -14.68 0.45
CA PRO A 99 -11.67 -15.15 1.62
C PRO A 99 -13.17 -14.93 1.55
N THR A 100 -13.92 -15.86 2.15
CA THR A 100 -15.36 -15.73 2.25
C THR A 100 -15.69 -14.50 3.09
N GLY A 101 -16.36 -13.51 2.48
CA GLY A 101 -16.73 -12.27 3.16
C GLY A 101 -15.90 -11.05 2.77
N TYR A 102 -14.96 -11.14 1.84
CA TYR A 102 -14.32 -9.95 1.28
C TYR A 102 -15.32 -9.01 0.55
N PRO A 103 -15.22 -7.67 0.68
CA PRO A 103 -14.22 -6.89 1.45
C PRO A 103 -14.56 -6.68 2.94
N ASN A 104 -15.65 -7.27 3.47
CA ASN A 104 -16.11 -7.03 4.86
C ASN A 104 -15.13 -7.52 5.93
N ILE A 105 -14.19 -8.39 5.57
CA ILE A 105 -13.12 -8.87 6.46
C ILE A 105 -11.95 -7.87 6.62
N LEU A 106 -11.95 -6.77 5.86
CA LEU A 106 -10.90 -5.76 5.93
C LEU A 106 -11.09 -4.90 7.18
N CYS A 107 -10.01 -4.75 7.93
CA CYS A 107 -9.94 -3.91 9.12
C CYS A 107 -9.54 -2.50 8.69
N TRP A 108 -10.40 -1.51 8.93
CA TRP A 108 -10.14 -0.11 8.58
C TRP A 108 -9.55 0.67 9.76
N THR A 109 -8.62 1.56 9.48
CA THR A 109 -8.09 2.52 10.45
C THR A 109 -9.00 3.75 10.54
N PRO A 110 -8.90 4.56 11.60
CA PRO A 110 -9.58 5.85 11.68
C PRO A 110 -9.25 6.81 10.52
N HIS A 111 -8.10 6.61 9.89
CA HIS A 111 -7.57 7.38 8.77
C HIS A 111 -8.13 6.93 7.42
N GLY A 112 -9.02 5.94 7.38
CA GLY A 112 -9.61 5.45 6.13
C GLY A 112 -8.67 4.54 5.32
N THR A 113 -7.57 4.06 5.92
CA THR A 113 -6.71 3.01 5.36
C THR A 113 -7.10 1.62 5.84
N ILE A 114 -6.55 0.61 5.19
CA ILE A 114 -6.62 -0.76 5.68
C ILE A 114 -5.48 -1.00 6.68
N ASP A 115 -5.81 -1.47 7.87
CA ASP A 115 -4.87 -2.09 8.80
C ASP A 115 -4.54 -3.48 8.26
N THR A 116 -3.50 -3.56 7.43
CA THR A 116 -3.12 -4.79 6.72
C THR A 116 -2.79 -5.92 7.69
N GLY A 117 -2.09 -5.63 8.80
CA GLY A 117 -1.75 -6.65 9.80
C GLY A 117 -3.00 -7.28 10.41
N LYS A 118 -3.95 -6.47 10.89
CA LYS A 118 -5.22 -6.99 11.44
C LYS A 118 -6.07 -7.68 10.39
N SER A 119 -6.12 -7.13 9.17
CA SER A 119 -6.89 -7.72 8.08
C SER A 119 -6.38 -9.11 7.71
N ILE A 120 -5.06 -9.28 7.58
CA ILE A 120 -4.44 -10.58 7.32
C ILE A 120 -4.69 -11.54 8.49
N ALA A 121 -4.57 -11.10 9.74
CA ALA A 121 -4.89 -11.94 10.89
C ALA A 121 -6.34 -12.47 10.85
N VAL A 122 -7.30 -11.69 10.35
CA VAL A 122 -8.68 -12.16 10.11
C VAL A 122 -8.71 -13.21 8.98
N VAL A 123 -8.00 -12.97 7.88
CA VAL A 123 -7.88 -13.93 6.76
C VAL A 123 -7.32 -15.27 7.22
N LEU A 124 -6.31 -15.28 8.10
CA LEU A 124 -5.68 -16.51 8.58
C LEU A 124 -6.62 -17.42 9.40
N ARG A 125 -7.71 -16.87 9.94
CA ARG A 125 -8.73 -17.62 10.67
C ARG A 125 -9.73 -18.34 9.76
N ASP A 126 -9.77 -17.99 8.47
CA ASP A 126 -10.62 -18.68 7.50
C ASP A 126 -10.01 -20.04 7.13
N GLU A 127 -10.58 -21.11 7.68
CA GLU A 127 -10.09 -22.48 7.43
C GLU A 127 -10.35 -22.97 6.01
N GLN A 128 -11.18 -22.27 5.23
CA GLN A 128 -11.33 -22.54 3.80
C GLN A 128 -10.05 -22.18 3.02
N PHE A 129 -9.18 -21.34 3.59
CA PHE A 129 -7.88 -21.04 3.00
C PHE A 129 -6.88 -22.16 3.29
N LEU A 130 -6.26 -22.66 2.23
CA LEU A 130 -5.28 -23.75 2.32
C LEU A 130 -4.18 -23.38 3.34
N ILE A 131 -3.86 -24.34 4.20
CA ILE A 131 -2.95 -24.12 5.34
C ILE A 131 -1.58 -23.59 4.91
N ASN A 132 -1.04 -24.07 3.78
CA ASN A 132 0.22 -23.59 3.22
C ASN A 132 0.14 -22.11 2.78
N ARG A 133 -0.99 -21.67 2.22
CA ARG A 133 -1.20 -20.27 1.83
C ARG A 133 -1.37 -19.37 3.05
N ARG A 134 -2.11 -19.82 4.07
CA ARG A 134 -2.18 -19.14 5.38
C ARG A 134 -0.79 -18.95 5.97
N TYR A 135 0.02 -20.01 5.98
CA TYR A 135 1.37 -19.95 6.50
C TYR A 135 2.24 -18.95 5.73
N LYS A 136 2.19 -18.95 4.38
CA LYS A 136 2.91 -17.98 3.55
C LYS A 136 2.51 -16.53 3.87
N LEU A 137 1.21 -16.24 3.95
CA LEU A 137 0.73 -14.91 4.34
C LEU A 137 1.20 -14.51 5.74
N ALA A 138 1.09 -15.41 6.72
CA ALA A 138 1.57 -15.17 8.08
C ALA A 138 3.06 -14.79 8.08
N CYS A 139 3.87 -15.50 7.28
CA CYS A 139 5.29 -15.23 7.10
C CYS A 139 5.58 -13.86 6.46
N ILE A 140 4.88 -13.51 5.37
CA ILE A 140 5.05 -12.23 4.66
C ILE A 140 4.70 -11.04 5.56
N TYR A 141 3.75 -11.22 6.46
CA TYR A 141 3.30 -10.19 7.41
C TYR A 141 3.92 -10.31 8.81
N CYS A 142 4.86 -11.25 9.00
CA CYS A 142 5.57 -11.49 10.27
C CYS A 142 4.63 -11.68 11.48
N LEU A 143 3.51 -12.38 11.30
CA LEU A 143 2.54 -12.68 12.36
C LEU A 143 3.01 -13.88 13.20
N GLN A 144 3.97 -13.67 14.09
CA GLN A 144 4.74 -14.73 14.76
C GLN A 144 3.91 -15.85 15.39
N ASP A 145 2.83 -15.50 16.10
CA ASP A 145 1.98 -16.47 16.78
C ASP A 145 1.24 -17.36 15.78
N ASP A 146 0.69 -16.74 14.72
CA ASP A 146 0.03 -17.46 13.63
C ASP A 146 1.02 -18.34 12.86
N ILE A 147 2.25 -17.85 12.61
CA ILE A 147 3.30 -18.62 11.92
C ILE A 147 3.57 -19.93 12.68
N ARG A 148 3.79 -19.87 13.99
CA ARG A 148 4.04 -21.06 14.82
C ARG A 148 2.84 -22.01 14.83
N ALA A 149 1.64 -21.47 15.10
CA ALA A 149 0.42 -22.27 15.16
C ALA A 149 0.11 -22.97 13.83
N LEU A 150 0.35 -22.30 12.69
CA LEU A 150 0.16 -22.88 11.36
C LEU A 150 1.25 -23.92 11.05
N TRP A 151 2.51 -23.66 11.41
CA TRP A 151 3.63 -24.60 11.20
C TRP A 151 3.44 -25.92 11.95
N ASP A 152 2.91 -25.87 13.17
CA ASP A 152 2.63 -27.06 13.98
C ASP A 152 1.49 -27.91 13.41
N LYS A 153 0.51 -27.27 12.75
CA LYS A 153 -0.60 -27.94 12.08
C LYS A 153 -0.23 -28.52 10.70
N MET A 154 0.87 -28.07 10.09
CA MET A 154 1.31 -28.55 8.79
C MET A 154 2.00 -29.92 8.93
N SER A 155 1.27 -31.00 8.61
CA SER A 155 1.82 -32.38 8.57
C SER A 155 2.83 -32.60 7.44
N LEU A 156 2.75 -31.79 6.39
CA LEU A 156 3.47 -31.94 5.14
C LEU A 156 4.52 -30.84 4.94
N ARG A 157 5.39 -30.64 5.95
CA ARG A 157 6.48 -29.64 5.92
C ARG A 157 7.40 -29.84 4.71
N GLU A 158 7.55 -31.07 4.23
CA GLU A 158 8.35 -31.41 3.05
C GLU A 158 7.79 -30.87 1.73
N PHE A 159 6.46 -30.73 1.61
CA PHE A 159 5.84 -30.23 0.38
C PHE A 159 6.07 -28.74 0.18
N PHE A 160 6.31 -28.01 1.29
CA PHE A 160 6.71 -26.60 1.24
C PHE A 160 8.00 -26.39 0.42
N TYR A 161 8.90 -27.38 0.43
CA TYR A 161 10.16 -27.34 -0.31
C TYR A 161 10.08 -27.97 -1.71
N LYS A 162 9.08 -28.83 -1.97
CA LYS A 162 8.93 -29.58 -3.23
C LYS A 162 8.09 -28.82 -4.28
N GLU A 163 7.10 -28.03 -3.85
CA GLU A 163 6.30 -27.18 -4.74
C GLU A 163 6.92 -25.78 -4.93
N ILE A 164 8.16 -25.71 -5.39
CA ILE A 164 8.78 -24.44 -5.80
C ILE A 164 8.84 -24.35 -7.33
N PRO A 165 7.71 -24.27 -8.07
CA PRO A 165 7.76 -23.88 -9.47
C PRO A 165 7.95 -22.37 -9.55
N ASN A 166 9.17 -21.91 -9.90
CA ASN A 166 9.53 -20.62 -10.51
C ASN A 166 8.99 -19.27 -9.94
N GLU A 167 8.14 -19.24 -8.92
CA GLU A 167 7.63 -18.04 -8.21
C GLU A 167 8.52 -17.69 -6.99
N ILE A 168 9.82 -17.90 -7.15
CA ILE A 168 10.85 -17.95 -6.11
C ILE A 168 10.88 -16.68 -5.21
N VAL A 169 10.46 -15.53 -5.73
CA VAL A 169 10.60 -14.24 -5.01
C VAL A 169 9.60 -14.08 -3.87
N LEU A 170 8.43 -14.74 -3.92
CA LEU A 170 7.37 -14.59 -2.90
C LEU A 170 7.54 -15.50 -1.68
N HIS A 171 8.62 -16.29 -1.63
CA HIS A 171 8.77 -17.33 -0.61
C HIS A 171 9.93 -17.09 0.34
N ASP A 172 10.71 -16.03 0.15
CA ASP A 172 11.91 -15.80 0.94
C ASP A 172 11.62 -15.65 2.45
N LEU A 173 10.61 -14.87 2.82
CA LEU A 173 10.22 -14.75 4.23
C LEU A 173 9.66 -16.06 4.78
N ALA A 174 8.92 -16.83 3.97
CA ALA A 174 8.37 -18.09 4.42
C ALA A 174 9.45 -19.18 4.57
N ILE A 175 10.45 -19.21 3.69
CA ILE A 175 11.65 -20.05 3.80
C ILE A 175 12.43 -19.67 5.05
N TYR A 176 12.68 -18.37 5.27
CA TYR A 176 13.34 -17.85 6.47
C TYR A 176 12.63 -18.33 7.74
N TRP A 177 11.32 -18.11 7.85
CA TRP A 177 10.53 -18.50 9.02
C TRP A 177 10.54 -20.01 9.26
N SER A 178 10.47 -20.80 8.18
CA SER A 178 10.53 -22.27 8.27
C SER A 178 11.85 -22.75 8.84
N PHE A 179 12.98 -22.22 8.35
CA PHE A 179 14.28 -22.56 8.93
C PHE A 179 14.46 -22.04 10.35
N TYR A 180 13.92 -20.85 10.64
CA TYR A 180 14.01 -20.23 11.96
C TYR A 180 13.29 -21.07 13.01
N ILE A 181 12.08 -21.55 12.70
CA ILE A 181 11.27 -22.37 13.60
C ILE A 181 11.87 -23.77 13.76
N ASP A 182 12.41 -24.37 12.70
CA ASP A 182 13.11 -25.66 12.75
C ASP A 182 14.45 -25.61 13.50
N GLY A 183 14.89 -24.44 13.98
CA GLY A 183 16.18 -24.28 14.66
C GLY A 183 17.40 -24.45 13.74
N LYS A 184 17.21 -24.46 12.41
CA LYS A 184 18.25 -24.67 11.38
C LYS A 184 19.07 -23.40 11.12
N SER A 185 19.61 -22.81 12.19
CA SER A 185 20.30 -21.51 12.16
C SER A 185 21.53 -21.48 11.22
N VAL A 186 22.24 -22.61 11.07
CA VAL A 186 23.39 -22.73 10.16
C VAL A 186 22.97 -22.59 8.70
N SER A 187 21.85 -23.20 8.30
CA SER A 187 21.32 -23.10 6.93
C SER A 187 20.90 -21.67 6.59
N ILE A 188 20.32 -20.94 7.54
CA ILE A 188 19.93 -19.54 7.36
C ILE A 188 21.14 -18.66 7.10
N LYS A 189 22.23 -18.83 7.87
CA LYS A 189 23.45 -18.02 7.73
C LYS A 189 24.12 -18.18 6.36
N ASN A 190 24.05 -19.37 5.78
CA ASN A 190 24.61 -19.62 4.45
C ASN A 190 23.74 -19.02 3.34
N TRP A 191 22.44 -18.89 3.59
CA TRP A 191 21.48 -18.37 2.63
C TRP A 191 21.34 -16.85 2.67
N ILE A 192 21.39 -16.25 3.86
CA ILE A 192 21.28 -14.81 4.06
C ILE A 192 22.64 -14.13 3.90
N ARG A 193 22.74 -13.17 2.98
CA ARG A 193 23.86 -12.25 2.93
C ARG A 193 23.64 -11.12 3.96
N GLY A 194 24.48 -11.09 5.00
CA GLY A 194 24.39 -10.07 6.06
C GLY A 194 23.57 -10.51 7.25
N SER A 195 22.94 -9.56 7.95
CA SER A 195 22.13 -9.88 9.13
C SER A 195 20.69 -10.24 8.76
N VAL A 196 20.05 -11.01 9.65
CA VAL A 196 18.62 -11.35 9.56
C VAL A 196 17.74 -10.10 9.45
N GLY A 197 18.09 -9.04 10.17
CA GLY A 197 17.39 -7.76 10.11
C GLY A 197 17.45 -7.15 8.71
N LYS A 198 18.64 -7.05 8.11
CA LYS A 198 18.83 -6.48 6.76
C LYS A 198 18.07 -7.28 5.71
N PHE A 199 18.22 -8.60 5.75
CA PHE A 199 17.54 -9.50 4.83
C PHE A 199 16.02 -9.42 4.94
N GLY A 200 15.49 -9.58 6.15
CA GLY A 200 14.04 -9.59 6.36
C GLY A 200 13.41 -8.25 6.01
N LEU A 201 14.12 -7.15 6.29
CA LEU A 201 13.68 -5.81 5.94
C LEU A 201 13.68 -5.59 4.41
N GLU A 202 14.72 -6.02 3.69
CA GLU A 202 14.73 -6.00 2.21
C GLU A 202 13.54 -6.75 1.61
N ARG A 203 13.27 -7.96 2.12
CA ARG A 203 12.11 -8.74 1.66
C ARG A 203 10.79 -8.08 2.04
N ALA A 204 10.67 -7.50 3.23
CA ALA A 204 9.49 -6.75 3.62
C ALA A 204 9.21 -5.58 2.66
N PHE A 205 10.26 -4.87 2.21
CA PHE A 205 10.13 -3.84 1.19
C PHE A 205 9.68 -4.40 -0.15
N ILE A 206 10.31 -5.47 -0.64
CA ILE A 206 9.90 -6.13 -1.90
C ILE A 206 8.41 -6.49 -1.90
N HIS A 207 7.88 -6.93 -0.76
CA HIS A 207 6.49 -7.33 -0.62
C HIS A 207 5.53 -6.20 -0.24
N GLY A 208 6.02 -4.98 0.03
CA GLY A 208 5.14 -3.89 0.48
C GLY A 208 4.58 -4.11 1.90
N SER A 209 5.20 -4.98 2.72
CA SER A 209 4.66 -5.40 4.01
C SER A 209 5.12 -4.50 5.14
N LYS A 210 4.31 -3.49 5.48
CA LYS A 210 4.54 -2.59 6.63
C LYS A 210 4.75 -3.33 7.96
N PRO A 211 3.93 -4.33 8.34
CA PRO A 211 4.15 -5.09 9.57
C PRO A 211 5.52 -5.80 9.59
N ALA A 212 5.93 -6.43 8.48
CA ALA A 212 7.23 -7.09 8.41
C ALA A 212 8.38 -6.09 8.45
N ALA A 213 8.25 -4.94 7.79
CA ALA A 213 9.28 -3.91 7.81
C ALA A 213 9.50 -3.38 9.24
N LEU A 214 8.41 -3.10 9.97
CA LEU A 214 8.50 -2.69 11.37
C LEU A 214 9.14 -3.78 12.25
N TYR A 215 8.78 -5.04 12.02
CA TYR A 215 9.35 -6.18 12.72
C TYR A 215 10.87 -6.28 12.51
N PHE A 216 11.34 -6.27 11.26
CA PHE A 216 12.77 -6.42 10.97
C PHE A 216 13.59 -5.16 11.27
N LEU A 217 12.99 -3.97 11.18
CA LEU A 217 13.62 -2.71 11.59
C LEU A 217 13.97 -2.71 13.09
N GLN A 218 13.15 -3.35 13.94
CA GLN A 218 13.46 -3.54 15.36
C GLN A 218 14.58 -4.54 15.61
N LYS A 219 14.87 -5.43 14.64
CA LYS A 219 15.93 -6.44 14.72
C LYS A 219 17.29 -5.94 14.20
N LEU A 220 17.31 -4.79 13.53
CA LEU A 220 18.56 -4.17 13.09
C LEU A 220 19.35 -3.60 14.28
N ARG A 221 20.67 -3.81 14.27
CA ARG A 221 21.58 -3.11 15.18
C ARG A 221 21.67 -1.62 14.81
N ALA A 222 22.15 -0.79 15.74
CA ALA A 222 22.24 0.65 15.53
C ALA A 222 23.15 1.01 14.33
N ASP A 223 24.30 0.36 14.19
CA ASP A 223 25.23 0.49 13.05
C ASP A 223 24.56 0.09 11.72
N GLU A 224 23.75 -0.97 11.74
CA GLU A 224 23.09 -1.45 10.55
C GLU A 224 21.96 -0.53 10.10
N LYS A 225 21.26 0.16 11.01
CA LYS A 225 20.18 1.09 10.66
C LYS A 225 20.68 2.21 9.76
N ASP A 226 21.79 2.85 10.15
CA ASP A 226 22.41 3.93 9.36
C ASP A 226 22.73 3.50 7.93
N GLU A 227 23.38 2.35 7.77
CA GLU A 227 23.76 1.83 6.45
C GLU A 227 22.53 1.41 5.63
N SER A 228 21.58 0.74 6.27
CA SER A 228 20.46 0.13 5.55
C SER A 228 19.47 1.18 5.04
N PHE A 229 19.27 2.28 5.77
CA PHE A 229 18.38 3.35 5.33
C PHE A 229 18.76 3.91 3.95
N ALA A 230 20.02 4.25 3.72
CA ALA A 230 20.47 4.75 2.42
C ALA A 230 20.27 3.70 1.30
N ILE A 231 20.61 2.43 1.59
CA ILE A 231 20.46 1.32 0.64
C ILE A 231 18.99 1.14 0.22
N TYR A 232 18.05 1.23 1.16
CA TYR A 232 16.64 1.07 0.82
C TYR A 232 16.10 2.24 0.00
N PHE A 233 16.55 3.47 0.22
CA PHE A 233 16.19 4.59 -0.65
C PHE A 233 16.77 4.46 -2.07
N ASP A 234 18.01 3.98 -2.21
CA ASP A 234 18.56 3.64 -3.53
C ASP A 234 17.76 2.51 -4.19
N TYR A 235 17.37 1.48 -3.43
CA TYR A 235 16.53 0.39 -3.91
C TYR A 235 15.17 0.92 -4.39
N PHE A 236 14.52 1.77 -3.59
CA PHE A 236 13.29 2.43 -3.97
C PHE A 236 13.47 3.22 -5.25
N ARG A 237 14.49 4.07 -5.36
CA ARG A 237 14.72 4.86 -6.56
C ARG A 237 14.86 3.99 -7.82
N LEU A 238 15.54 2.84 -7.71
CA LEU A 238 15.76 1.93 -8.84
C LEU A 238 14.53 1.09 -9.20
N LYS A 239 13.72 0.70 -8.21
CA LYS A 239 12.53 -0.16 -8.41
C LYS A 239 11.24 0.63 -8.56
N TYR A 240 11.24 1.86 -8.07
CA TYR A 240 10.19 2.84 -8.28
C TYR A 240 10.33 3.40 -9.68
N VAL A 241 9.89 2.59 -10.63
CA VAL A 241 9.28 3.16 -11.82
C VAL A 241 7.88 3.57 -11.36
N PRO A 242 7.49 4.86 -11.49
CA PRO A 242 6.09 5.29 -11.39
C PRO A 242 5.29 4.53 -12.46
N SER A 243 5.01 3.28 -12.17
CA SER A 243 4.36 2.35 -13.08
C SER A 243 2.90 2.34 -12.69
N LEU A 244 2.07 2.37 -13.73
CA LEU A 244 0.61 2.31 -13.71
C LEU A 244 0.03 1.06 -13.02
N ASN A 245 0.85 0.26 -12.32
CA ASN A 245 0.53 -1.04 -11.75
C ASN A 245 0.05 -0.97 -10.28
N GLY A 246 -0.19 0.21 -9.71
CA GLY A 246 -0.90 0.39 -8.44
C GLY A 246 -0.13 0.00 -7.16
N ARG A 247 1.15 -0.41 -7.26
CA ARG A 247 1.95 -0.81 -6.08
C ARG A 247 2.60 0.34 -5.32
N SER A 248 2.45 1.59 -5.74
CA SER A 248 3.18 2.74 -5.19
C SER A 248 2.81 3.12 -3.75
N GLU A 249 1.56 2.89 -3.31
CA GLU A 249 1.07 3.42 -2.04
C GLU A 249 1.61 2.69 -0.79
N HIS A 250 1.87 1.39 -0.89
CA HIS A 250 2.51 0.66 0.22
C HIS A 250 3.95 1.12 0.45
N TYR A 251 4.60 1.61 -0.61
CA TYR A 251 5.92 2.19 -0.47
C TYR A 251 5.88 3.52 0.26
N ALA A 252 4.85 4.34 0.07
CA ALA A 252 4.71 5.57 0.86
C ALA A 252 4.56 5.27 2.36
N ASP A 253 3.74 4.27 2.73
CA ASP A 253 3.62 3.80 4.11
C ASP A 253 4.96 3.28 4.69
N LEU A 254 5.70 2.54 3.88
CA LEU A 254 6.98 1.97 4.23
C LEU A 254 8.10 3.03 4.34
N ILE A 255 8.14 3.97 3.41
CA ILE A 255 9.03 5.14 3.41
C ILE A 255 8.74 6.00 4.64
N TYR A 256 7.45 6.23 4.94
CA TYR A 256 7.06 6.91 6.17
C TYR A 256 7.58 6.19 7.41
N CYS A 257 7.41 4.86 7.49
CA CYS A 257 7.95 4.06 8.59
C CYS A 257 9.48 4.15 8.70
N LEU A 258 10.20 4.21 7.59
CA LEU A 258 11.65 4.43 7.60
C LEU A 258 12.01 5.81 8.13
N LEU A 259 11.43 6.86 7.56
CA LEU A 259 11.74 8.25 7.89
C LEU A 259 11.42 8.58 9.36
N THR A 260 10.31 8.06 9.87
CA THR A 260 9.96 8.19 11.29
C THR A 260 10.82 7.36 12.23
N GLY A 261 11.47 6.31 11.71
CA GLY A 261 12.46 5.52 12.44
C GLY A 261 13.87 6.14 12.46
N MET A 262 14.09 7.21 11.70
CA MET A 262 15.36 7.92 11.62
C MET A 262 15.46 9.05 12.66
N ASN A 263 16.67 9.26 13.18
CA ASN A 263 17.01 10.52 13.84
C ASN A 263 17.13 11.66 12.82
N GLU A 264 17.16 12.89 13.30
CA GLU A 264 17.23 14.09 12.47
C GLU A 264 18.41 14.07 11.49
N LYS A 265 19.63 13.78 11.97
CA LYS A 265 20.84 13.73 11.13
C LYS A 265 20.76 12.68 10.02
N GLN A 266 20.21 11.49 10.30
CA GLN A 266 19.98 10.46 9.29
C GLN A 266 18.97 10.94 8.25
N ARG A 267 17.87 11.54 8.72
CA ARG A 267 16.78 12.00 7.87
C ARG A 267 17.20 13.16 6.96
N SER A 268 17.96 14.12 7.45
CA SER A 268 18.57 15.20 6.65
C SER A 268 19.43 14.65 5.52
N ARG A 269 20.33 13.68 5.80
CA ARG A 269 21.16 13.03 4.76
C ARG A 269 20.31 12.33 3.68
N VAL A 270 19.19 11.74 4.09
CA VAL A 270 18.25 11.11 3.14
C VAL A 270 17.53 12.17 2.32
N PHE A 271 17.09 13.27 2.91
CA PHE A 271 16.45 14.36 2.18
C PHE A 271 17.40 15.08 1.20
N GLU A 272 18.63 15.35 1.60
CA GLU A 272 19.67 15.92 0.71
C GLU A 272 19.83 15.13 -0.59
N ARG A 273 19.69 13.80 -0.51
CA ARG A 273 19.91 12.91 -1.66
C ARG A 273 18.62 12.50 -2.38
N TYR A 274 17.48 12.46 -1.69
CA TYR A 274 16.25 11.85 -2.21
C TYR A 274 14.98 12.68 -1.99
N SER A 275 15.08 13.97 -1.61
CA SER A 275 13.92 14.86 -1.37
C SER A 275 12.88 14.77 -2.50
N TYR A 276 13.31 14.92 -3.75
CA TYR A 276 12.45 14.80 -4.92
C TYR A 276 11.71 13.46 -4.98
N THR A 277 12.43 12.33 -4.88
CA THR A 277 11.83 11.00 -4.93
C THR A 277 10.84 10.79 -3.79
N ILE A 278 11.20 11.18 -2.57
CA ILE A 278 10.35 11.09 -1.39
C ILE A 278 9.06 11.88 -1.59
N LEU A 279 9.16 13.08 -2.13
CA LEU A 279 7.99 13.91 -2.40
C LEU A 279 7.12 13.32 -3.50
N GLN A 280 7.69 12.76 -4.57
CA GLN A 280 6.90 12.04 -5.57
C GLN A 280 6.05 10.93 -4.96
N PHE A 281 6.61 10.13 -4.04
CA PHE A 281 5.84 9.09 -3.34
C PHE A 281 4.68 9.66 -2.54
N PHE A 282 4.91 10.75 -1.80
CA PHE A 282 3.90 11.35 -0.94
C PHE A 282 2.84 12.16 -1.69
N LEU A 283 3.18 12.67 -2.86
CA LEU A 283 2.27 13.36 -3.76
C LEU A 283 1.26 12.41 -4.42
N GLU A 284 1.65 11.16 -4.66
CA GLU A 284 0.74 10.10 -5.11
C GLU A 284 -0.07 9.47 -3.97
N TYR A 285 0.29 9.76 -2.71
CA TYR A 285 -0.32 9.13 -1.55
C TYR A 285 -1.58 9.89 -1.09
N PRO A 286 -2.71 9.21 -0.84
CA PRO A 286 -3.95 9.89 -0.53
C PRO A 286 -3.98 10.60 0.85
N PHE A 287 -3.06 10.30 1.79
CA PHE A 287 -3.05 10.90 3.14
C PHE A 287 -1.89 11.88 3.36
N TYR A 288 -1.85 12.94 2.57
CA TYR A 288 -0.93 14.07 2.72
C TYR A 288 -0.83 14.59 4.17
N TYR A 289 -1.95 14.66 4.89
CA TYR A 289 -1.96 15.17 6.27
C TYR A 289 -1.17 14.31 7.28
N LEU A 290 -0.96 13.02 6.99
CA LEU A 290 -0.12 12.17 7.84
C LEU A 290 1.38 12.44 7.64
N LEU A 291 1.69 13.14 6.56
CA LEU A 291 3.02 13.28 6.00
C LEU A 291 3.45 14.75 5.95
N GLU A 292 2.56 15.69 6.29
CA GLU A 292 2.78 17.13 6.18
C GLU A 292 4.11 17.53 6.82
N THR A 293 4.40 17.04 8.05
CA THR A 293 5.68 17.30 8.71
C THR A 293 6.87 16.80 7.89
N ILE A 294 6.82 15.55 7.42
CA ILE A 294 7.93 14.94 6.66
C ILE A 294 8.08 15.60 5.29
N MET A 295 6.97 15.98 4.66
CA MET A 295 6.98 16.72 3.41
C MET A 295 7.62 18.09 3.63
N ASN A 296 7.19 18.84 4.64
CA ASN A 296 7.76 20.15 4.97
C ASN A 296 9.26 20.07 5.25
N GLU A 297 9.71 19.02 5.95
CA GLU A 297 11.14 18.78 6.13
C GLU A 297 11.85 18.43 4.82
N ALA A 298 11.34 17.47 4.04
CA ALA A 298 11.91 17.10 2.74
C ALA A 298 11.96 18.29 1.78
N MET A 299 10.99 19.20 1.89
CA MET A 299 10.89 20.40 1.08
C MET A 299 12.03 21.39 1.30
N ALA A 300 12.63 21.42 2.50
CA ALA A 300 13.78 22.27 2.79
C ALA A 300 15.03 21.86 2.00
N TYR A 301 15.04 20.66 1.40
CA TYR A 301 16.17 20.07 0.68
C TYR A 301 15.95 19.93 -0.83
N ILE A 302 14.95 20.63 -1.38
CA ILE A 302 14.73 20.66 -2.83
C ILE A 302 15.58 21.74 -3.48
N SER A 303 16.37 21.34 -4.49
CA SER A 303 17.04 22.27 -5.41
C SER A 303 16.07 22.86 -6.43
N ASP A 304 16.43 23.98 -7.05
CA ASP A 304 15.63 24.61 -8.12
C ASP A 304 15.36 23.65 -9.28
N GLU A 305 16.35 22.84 -9.68
CA GLU A 305 16.19 21.78 -10.67
C GLU A 305 15.10 20.76 -10.26
N CYS A 306 15.07 20.37 -8.98
CA CYS A 306 14.03 19.48 -8.48
C CYS A 306 12.64 20.15 -8.48
N GLN A 307 12.55 21.47 -8.27
CA GLN A 307 11.29 22.20 -8.40
C GLN A 307 10.77 22.17 -9.83
N GLU A 308 11.64 22.40 -10.82
CA GLU A 308 11.29 22.28 -12.24
C GLU A 308 10.82 20.87 -12.59
N LEU A 309 11.46 19.84 -12.05
CA LEU A 309 11.02 18.45 -12.24
C LEU A 309 9.63 18.19 -11.63
N LEU A 310 9.33 18.75 -10.45
CA LEU A 310 8.00 18.66 -9.85
C LEU A 310 6.96 19.42 -10.69
N LEU A 311 7.28 20.61 -11.19
CA LEU A 311 6.43 21.37 -12.11
C LEU A 311 6.15 20.58 -13.39
N ASN A 312 7.19 20.01 -14.01
CA ASN A 312 7.06 19.14 -15.18
C ASN A 312 6.20 17.90 -14.88
N TYR A 313 6.31 17.35 -13.67
CA TYR A 313 5.44 16.27 -13.22
C TYR A 313 3.97 16.73 -13.12
N VAL A 314 3.69 17.91 -12.55
CA VAL A 314 2.34 18.53 -12.53
C VAL A 314 1.81 18.73 -13.95
N GLU A 315 2.62 19.25 -14.86
CA GLU A 315 2.23 19.43 -16.26
C GLU A 315 1.91 18.10 -16.93
N ARG A 316 2.73 17.07 -16.70
CA ARG A 316 2.48 15.72 -17.23
C ARG A 316 1.15 15.19 -16.70
N ILE A 317 0.91 15.36 -15.41
CA ILE A 317 -0.36 15.04 -14.76
C ILE A 317 -1.52 15.77 -15.45
N ASN A 318 -1.38 17.07 -15.75
CA ASN A 318 -2.38 17.87 -16.47
C ASN A 318 -2.65 17.37 -17.88
N ARG A 319 -1.60 17.02 -18.64
CA ARG A 319 -1.73 16.47 -20.00
C ARG A 319 -2.45 15.12 -19.99
N VAL A 320 -2.17 14.28 -19.00
CA VAL A 320 -2.84 12.99 -18.83
C VAL A 320 -4.31 13.18 -18.44
N MET A 321 -4.63 14.15 -17.59
CA MET A 321 -6.01 14.48 -17.23
C MET A 321 -6.84 15.05 -18.39
N ASN A 322 -6.20 15.78 -19.30
CA ASN A 322 -6.81 16.44 -20.46
C ASN A 322 -6.30 15.83 -21.79
N PRO A 323 -6.65 14.58 -22.09
CA PRO A 323 -6.15 13.88 -23.28
C PRO A 323 -6.56 14.58 -24.58
N VAL A 324 -5.58 14.83 -25.46
CA VAL A 324 -5.84 15.22 -26.86
C VAL A 324 -6.57 14.07 -27.57
N ARG A 325 -7.50 14.38 -28.49
CA ARG A 325 -8.26 13.39 -29.27
C ARG A 325 -7.32 12.28 -29.79
N GLY A 326 -7.61 11.02 -29.45
CA GLY A 326 -6.84 9.85 -29.88
C GLY A 326 -5.93 9.21 -28.83
N THR A 327 -5.79 9.81 -27.64
CA THR A 327 -4.98 9.22 -26.55
C THR A 327 -5.80 8.27 -25.65
N ARG A 328 -5.10 7.35 -24.96
CA ARG A 328 -5.70 6.32 -24.08
C ARG A 328 -6.60 6.99 -23.04
N LYS A 329 -7.87 6.57 -22.96
CA LYS A 329 -8.76 6.96 -21.85
C LYS A 329 -8.15 6.43 -20.55
N ILE A 330 -7.73 7.35 -19.69
CA ILE A 330 -7.40 7.04 -18.30
C ILE A 330 -8.68 6.72 -17.52
N SER A 331 -8.57 5.82 -16.55
CA SER A 331 -9.65 5.44 -15.67
C SER A 331 -10.12 6.62 -14.81
N GLY A 332 -11.36 6.56 -14.33
CA GLY A 332 -11.91 7.59 -13.44
C GLY A 332 -11.10 7.74 -12.14
N LEU A 333 -10.51 6.65 -11.66
CA LEU A 333 -9.63 6.61 -10.50
C LEU A 333 -8.30 7.33 -10.76
N GLU A 334 -7.64 7.06 -11.89
CA GLU A 334 -6.40 7.74 -12.27
C GLU A 334 -6.62 9.26 -12.36
N LYS A 335 -7.74 9.71 -12.93
CA LYS A 335 -8.08 11.14 -13.00
C LYS A 335 -8.14 11.82 -11.62
N ILE A 336 -8.65 11.14 -10.61
CA ILE A 336 -8.80 11.73 -9.28
C ILE A 336 -7.47 11.78 -8.55
N LYS A 337 -6.67 10.72 -8.63
CA LYS A 337 -5.30 10.75 -8.11
C LYS A 337 -4.53 11.92 -8.71
N LEU A 338 -4.56 12.04 -10.02
CA LEU A 338 -3.93 13.11 -10.76
C LEU A 338 -4.43 14.50 -10.33
N ARG A 339 -5.74 14.67 -10.14
CA ARG A 339 -6.32 15.95 -9.68
C ARG A 339 -5.90 16.30 -8.26
N GLN A 340 -5.97 15.34 -7.33
CA GLN A 340 -5.56 15.55 -5.94
C GLN A 340 -4.07 15.86 -5.85
N THR A 341 -3.23 15.09 -6.55
CA THR A 341 -1.80 15.34 -6.65
C THR A 341 -1.49 16.72 -7.24
N LYS A 342 -2.19 17.12 -8.31
CA LYS A 342 -2.04 18.44 -8.94
C LYS A 342 -2.36 19.57 -7.97
N ASN A 343 -3.55 19.55 -7.35
CA ASN A 343 -3.97 20.62 -6.44
C ASN A 343 -2.98 20.77 -5.28
N ARG A 344 -2.54 19.65 -4.71
CA ARG A 344 -1.56 19.64 -3.61
C ARG A 344 -0.19 20.17 -4.02
N LEU A 345 0.26 19.84 -5.23
CA LEU A 345 1.49 20.40 -5.79
C LEU A 345 1.38 21.91 -6.04
N GLN A 346 0.21 22.37 -6.49
CA GLN A 346 -0.03 23.79 -6.73
C GLN A 346 -0.05 24.58 -5.42
N ASP A 347 -0.83 24.12 -4.43
CA ASP A 347 -0.85 24.72 -3.09
C ASP A 347 0.58 24.80 -2.50
N PHE A 348 1.37 23.76 -2.74
CA PHE A 348 2.79 23.70 -2.37
C PHE A 348 3.62 24.78 -3.08
N LEU A 349 3.55 24.88 -4.41
CA LEU A 349 4.32 25.85 -5.20
C LEU A 349 3.94 27.28 -4.80
N ASP A 350 2.66 27.54 -4.58
CA ASP A 350 2.14 28.86 -4.23
C ASP A 350 2.65 29.30 -2.84
N SER A 351 2.78 28.37 -1.88
CA SER A 351 3.34 28.64 -0.54
C SER A 351 4.82 29.04 -0.55
N LYS A 352 5.57 28.67 -1.60
CA LYS A 352 6.99 29.02 -1.73
C LYS A 352 7.20 30.38 -2.39
N VAL A 353 6.29 30.77 -3.28
CA VAL A 353 6.36 32.06 -3.98
C VAL A 353 5.91 33.21 -3.07
N ASN A 354 5.01 32.94 -2.12
CA ASN A 354 4.51 33.91 -1.13
C ASN A 354 4.70 33.38 0.31
N PRO A 355 5.95 33.40 0.84
CA PRO A 355 6.28 32.84 2.15
C PRO A 355 5.67 33.58 3.35
#